data_AF-A0A349IP39-F1
#
_entry.id   AF-A0A349IP39-F1
#
_cell.length_a   1.000
_cell.length_b   1.000
_cell.length_c   1.000
_cell.angle_alpha   90.00
_cell.angle_beta   90.00
_cell.angle_gamma   90.00
#
_symmetry.space_group_name_H-M   'P 1'
#
loop_
_entity.id
_entity.type
_entity.pdbx_description
1 polymer ?
#
loop_
_entity_poly.entity_id
_entity_poly.type
_entity_poly.pdbx_seq_one_letter_code
_entity_poly.pdbx_strand_id
1 'polypeptide(L)'
;MLSLLNFLLIYVIYKYMLSVFQVVFILFALFAIVSVVNKRRESSLGPKGMLFWILFWVGASIVVMWPESVQIIARRFGIGRGVDFVIYIALVIIFFILFRLHVKFEELKRDLTKVVRDKALDK
;
A
#
# COMPACT_ATOMS: atom_id res chain seq x y z
N MET A 1 -1.52 -43.75 21.86
CA MET A 1 -2.38 -42.61 22.26
C MET A 1 -1.60 -41.31 22.47
N LEU A 2 -0.49 -41.30 23.25
CA LEU A 2 0.34 -40.09 23.46
C LEU A 2 0.96 -39.49 22.17
N SER A 3 1.26 -40.31 21.16
CA SER A 3 1.86 -39.84 19.89
C SER A 3 0.92 -38.95 19.06
N LEU A 4 -0.39 -39.24 19.04
CA LEU A 4 -1.38 -38.43 18.33
C LEU A 4 -1.62 -37.09 19.04
N LEU A 5 -1.59 -37.09 20.38
CA LEU A 5 -1.71 -35.87 21.17
C LEU A 5 -0.52 -34.94 20.93
N ASN A 6 0.70 -35.48 20.87
CA ASN A 6 1.91 -34.71 20.53
C ASN A 6 1.86 -34.16 19.09
N PHE A 7 1.35 -34.92 18.13
CA PHE A 7 1.19 -34.45 16.75
C PHE A 7 0.16 -33.31 16.65
N LEU A 8 -0.97 -33.41 17.35
CA LEU A 8 -1.97 -32.35 17.45
C LEU A 8 -1.42 -31.11 18.16
N LEU A 9 -0.64 -31.30 19.23
CA LEU A 9 0.01 -30.22 19.96
C LEU A 9 1.05 -29.51 19.07
N ILE A 10 1.86 -30.25 18.32
CA ILE A 10 2.83 -29.68 17.37
C ILE A 10 2.13 -28.94 16.23
N TYR A 11 1.02 -29.48 15.70
CA TYR A 11 0.23 -28.82 14.65
C TYR A 11 -0.41 -27.52 15.15
N VAL A 12 -0.97 -27.55 16.37
CA VAL A 12 -1.52 -26.38 17.06
C VAL A 12 -0.40 -25.36 17.31
N ILE A 13 0.73 -25.78 17.86
CA ILE A 13 1.89 -24.90 18.11
C ILE A 13 2.40 -24.30 16.81
N TYR A 14 2.57 -25.06 15.72
CA TYR A 14 2.98 -24.52 14.40
C TYR A 14 1.97 -23.55 13.82
N LYS A 15 0.67 -23.77 14.04
CA LYS A 15 -0.40 -22.84 13.65
C LYS A 15 -0.34 -21.52 14.44
N TYR A 16 0.14 -21.58 15.69
CA TYR A 16 0.30 -20.42 16.59
C TYR A 16 1.74 -19.88 16.67
N MET A 17 2.72 -20.54 16.05
CA MET A 17 4.12 -20.12 16.00
C MET A 17 4.17 -18.93 15.04
N LEU A 18 4.16 -17.72 15.61
CA LEU A 18 4.08 -16.48 14.85
C LEU A 18 5.14 -16.46 13.76
N SER A 19 4.70 -16.71 12.54
CA SER A 19 5.51 -16.44 11.37
C SER A 19 5.77 -14.94 11.35
N VAL A 20 6.99 -14.50 11.02
CA VAL A 20 7.37 -13.07 10.91
C VAL A 20 6.30 -12.27 10.15
N PHE A 21 5.63 -12.90 9.19
CA PHE A 21 4.46 -12.41 8.49
C PHE A 21 3.28 -11.97 9.38
N GLN A 22 2.91 -12.73 10.42
CA GLN A 22 1.83 -12.38 11.37
C GLN A 22 2.20 -11.18 12.25
N VAL A 23 3.48 -11.03 12.62
CA VAL A 23 3.97 -9.84 13.35
C VAL A 23 3.87 -8.60 12.47
N VAL A 24 4.30 -8.71 11.21
CA VAL A 24 4.16 -7.64 10.21
C VAL A 24 2.68 -7.31 9.98
N PHE A 25 1.79 -8.31 10.00
CA PHE A 25 0.36 -8.10 9.83
C PHE A 25 -0.30 -7.38 11.02
N ILE A 26 0.08 -7.70 12.25
CA ILE A 26 -0.42 -7.00 13.45
C ILE A 26 0.05 -5.54 13.46
N LEU A 27 1.31 -5.29 13.11
CA LEU A 27 1.84 -3.92 12.96
C LEU A 27 1.12 -3.15 11.84
N PHE A 28 0.79 -3.84 10.74
CA PHE A 28 0.01 -3.28 9.63
C PHE A 28 -1.43 -2.93 10.03
N ALA A 29 -2.12 -3.80 10.79
CA ALA A 29 -3.46 -3.55 11.29
C ALA A 29 -3.50 -2.33 12.23
N LEU A 30 -2.50 -2.19 13.11
CA LEU A 30 -2.33 -1.01 13.95
C LEU A 30 -2.09 0.27 13.10
N PHE A 31 -1.26 0.18 12.07
CA PHE A 31 -0.99 1.31 11.16
C PHE A 31 -2.24 1.75 10.38
N ALA A 32 -3.07 0.81 9.94
CA ALA A 32 -4.34 1.10 9.27
C ALA A 32 -5.31 1.87 10.19
N ILE A 33 -5.39 1.47 11.47
CA ILE A 33 -6.21 2.14 12.48
C ILE A 33 -5.70 3.56 12.75
N VAL A 34 -4.38 3.73 12.95
CA VAL A 34 -3.77 5.06 13.17
C VAL A 34 -3.98 5.99 11.97
N SER A 35 -3.89 5.46 10.76
CA SER A 35 -4.10 6.23 9.52
C SER A 35 -5.53 6.73 9.35
N VAL A 36 -6.54 5.95 9.76
CA VAL A 36 -7.95 6.37 9.76
C VAL A 36 -8.21 7.46 10.80
N VAL A 37 -7.59 7.33 11.97
CA VAL A 37 -7.73 8.31 13.07
C VAL A 37 -7.05 9.64 12.73
N ASN A 38 -5.84 9.63 12.14
CA ASN A 38 -5.15 10.86 11.74
C ASN A 38 -5.91 11.63 10.64
N LYS A 39 -6.63 10.93 9.76
CA LYS A 39 -7.45 11.55 8.71
C LYS A 39 -8.70 12.28 9.19
N ARG A 40 -9.14 12.01 10.43
CA ARG A 40 -10.26 12.76 11.03
C ARG A 40 -9.86 14.16 11.51
N ARG A 41 -8.57 14.43 11.68
CA ARG A 41 -8.09 15.65 12.35
C ARG A 41 -7.64 16.76 11.39
N GLU A 42 -7.33 16.41 10.14
CA GLU A 42 -6.91 17.36 9.11
C GLU A 42 -7.96 17.42 8.00
N SER A 43 -8.75 18.50 7.97
CA SER A 43 -9.74 18.81 6.93
C SER A 43 -9.14 19.09 5.54
N SER A 44 -7.94 18.60 5.23
CA SER A 44 -7.23 18.87 3.97
C SER A 44 -7.46 17.81 2.89
N LEU A 45 -8.00 16.64 3.26
CA LEU A 45 -8.34 15.58 2.32
C LEU A 45 -9.82 15.66 1.98
N GLY A 46 -10.13 16.21 0.80
CA GLY A 46 -11.48 16.17 0.27
C GLY A 46 -12.04 14.73 0.28
N PRO A 47 -13.37 14.53 0.29
CA PRO A 47 -14.01 13.22 0.48
C PRO A 47 -13.51 12.11 -0.47
N LYS A 48 -13.03 12.49 -1.65
CA LYS A 48 -12.39 11.59 -2.63
C LYS A 48 -11.06 10.98 -2.13
N GLY A 49 -10.23 11.77 -1.43
CA GLY A 49 -8.97 11.31 -0.86
C GLY A 49 -9.17 10.31 0.28
N MET A 50 -10.20 10.54 1.11
CA MET A 50 -10.58 9.58 2.15
C MET A 50 -11.02 8.23 1.55
N LEU A 51 -11.88 8.25 0.54
CA LEU A 51 -12.36 7.04 -0.14
C LEU A 51 -11.22 6.25 -0.79
N PHE A 52 -10.29 6.93 -1.47
CA PHE A 52 -9.12 6.32 -2.08
C PHE A 52 -8.27 5.56 -1.06
N TRP A 53 -7.99 6.19 0.08
CA TRP A 53 -7.18 5.58 1.12
C TRP A 53 -7.88 4.41 1.81
N ILE A 54 -9.19 4.48 2.04
CA ILE A 54 -9.97 3.35 2.57
C ILE A 54 -9.89 2.16 1.61
N LEU A 55 -10.14 2.38 0.32
CA LEU A 55 -10.07 1.33 -0.70
C LEU A 55 -8.67 0.72 -0.81
N PHE A 56 -7.61 1.53 -0.71
CA PHE A 56 -6.23 1.07 -0.72
C PHE A 56 -5.93 0.12 0.45
N TRP A 57 -6.30 0.50 1.68
CA TRP A 57 -6.08 -0.34 2.86
C TRP A 57 -6.91 -1.62 2.85
N VAL A 58 -8.17 -1.56 2.37
CA VAL A 58 -9.02 -2.74 2.21
C VAL A 58 -8.42 -3.69 1.18
N GLY A 59 -8.01 -3.20 0.02
CA GLY A 59 -7.37 -4.01 -1.02
C GLY A 59 -6.05 -4.64 -0.57
N ALA A 60 -5.20 -3.88 0.12
CA ALA A 60 -3.97 -4.39 0.69
C ALA A 60 -4.23 -5.48 1.76
N SER A 61 -5.24 -5.30 2.61
CA SER A 61 -5.60 -6.29 3.64
C SER A 61 -6.06 -7.61 3.01
N ILE A 62 -6.87 -7.56 1.96
CA ILE A 62 -7.33 -8.76 1.23
C ILE A 62 -6.15 -9.52 0.61
N VAL A 63 -5.23 -8.80 -0.04
CA VAL A 63 -4.02 -9.39 -0.64
C VAL A 63 -3.16 -10.10 0.39
N VAL A 64 -3.06 -9.54 1.59
CA VAL A 64 -2.22 -10.10 2.66
C VAL A 64 -2.92 -11.26 3.39
N MET A 65 -4.23 -11.19 3.61
CA MET A 65 -5.00 -12.29 4.20
C MET A 65 -5.10 -13.50 3.28
N TRP A 66 -5.10 -13.30 1.95
CA TRP A 66 -5.24 -14.37 0.98
C TRP A 66 -4.18 -14.31 -0.13
N PRO A 67 -2.93 -14.73 0.15
CA PRO A 67 -1.85 -14.68 -0.83
C PRO A 67 -2.10 -15.57 -2.06
N GLU A 68 -2.93 -16.61 -1.93
CA GLU A 68 -3.35 -17.44 -3.07
C GLU A 68 -4.15 -16.65 -4.12
N SER A 69 -4.90 -15.62 -3.72
CA SER A 69 -5.64 -14.76 -4.64
C SER A 69 -4.69 -14.09 -5.64
N VAL A 70 -3.55 -13.61 -5.14
CA VAL A 70 -2.51 -13.00 -5.98
C VAL A 70 -1.80 -14.07 -6.81
N GLN A 71 -1.58 -15.28 -6.27
CA GLN A 71 -0.98 -16.37 -7.04
C GLN A 71 -1.87 -16.86 -8.18
N ILE A 72 -3.20 -16.84 -8.03
CA ILE A 72 -4.14 -17.22 -9.11
C ILE A 72 -4.04 -16.22 -10.26
N ILE A 73 -4.04 -14.92 -9.93
CA ILE A 73 -3.91 -13.85 -10.92
C ILE A 73 -2.54 -13.95 -11.59
N ALA A 74 -1.46 -14.07 -10.84
CA ALA A 74 -0.10 -14.16 -11.38
C ALA A 74 0.10 -15.39 -12.30
N ARG A 75 -0.48 -16.54 -11.95
CA ARG A 75 -0.45 -17.74 -12.81
C ARG A 75 -1.14 -17.53 -14.14
N ARG A 76 -2.25 -16.77 -14.18
CA ARG A 76 -2.93 -16.40 -15.42
C ARG A 76 -2.07 -15.50 -16.31
N PHE A 77 -1.21 -14.68 -15.70
CA PHE A 77 -0.23 -13.84 -16.39
C PHE A 77 1.11 -14.55 -16.67
N GLY A 78 1.24 -15.85 -16.36
CA GLY A 78 2.45 -16.62 -16.60
C GLY A 78 3.59 -16.37 -15.61
N ILE A 79 3.31 -15.73 -14.48
CA ILE A 79 4.31 -15.39 -13.45
C ILE A 79 4.19 -16.38 -12.29
N GLY A 80 5.28 -17.11 -11.99
CA GLY A 80 5.30 -18.17 -11.00
C GLY A 80 5.12 -17.71 -9.54
N ARG A 81 5.33 -16.42 -9.26
CA ARG A 81 5.24 -15.84 -7.92
C ARG A 81 4.29 -14.64 -7.88
N GLY A 82 3.23 -14.76 -7.07
CA GLY A 82 2.22 -13.71 -6.91
C GLY A 82 2.79 -12.35 -6.50
N VAL A 83 3.76 -12.36 -5.59
CA VAL A 83 4.40 -11.14 -5.08
C VAL A 83 5.12 -10.38 -6.20
N ASP A 84 5.85 -11.08 -7.06
CA ASP A 84 6.64 -10.46 -8.14
C ASP A 84 5.73 -9.73 -9.14
N PHE A 85 4.55 -10.31 -9.43
CA PHE A 85 3.54 -9.66 -10.27
C PHE A 85 3.04 -8.33 -9.68
N VAL A 86 2.74 -8.30 -8.37
CA VAL A 86 2.31 -7.08 -7.69
C VAL A 86 3.42 -6.03 -7.70
N ILE A 87 4.67 -6.44 -7.47
CA ILE A 87 5.83 -5.54 -7.49
C ILE A 87 5.99 -4.91 -8.87
N TYR A 88 5.89 -5.68 -9.95
CA TYR A 88 6.01 -5.14 -11.31
C TYR A 88 4.92 -4.11 -11.63
N ILE A 89 3.67 -4.42 -11.28
CA ILE A 89 2.56 -3.47 -11.48
C ILE A 89 2.77 -2.19 -10.66
N ALA A 90 3.14 -2.33 -9.39
CA ALA A 90 3.40 -1.19 -8.51
C ALA A 90 4.52 -0.32 -9.06
N LEU A 91 5.60 -0.93 -9.56
CA LEU A 91 6.72 -0.23 -10.15
C LEU A 91 6.29 0.60 -11.37
N VAL A 92 5.53 0.02 -12.29
CA VAL A 92 4.99 0.75 -13.46
C VAL A 92 4.12 1.93 -13.03
N ILE A 93 3.21 1.72 -12.08
CA ILE A 93 2.32 2.78 -11.56
C ILE A 93 3.13 3.90 -10.89
N ILE A 94 4.12 3.55 -10.06
CA ILE A 94 4.98 4.51 -9.37
C ILE A 94 5.76 5.34 -10.39
N PHE A 95 6.38 4.70 -11.39
CA PHE A 95 7.10 5.42 -12.44
C PHE A 95 6.17 6.39 -13.20
N PHE A 96 4.95 5.97 -13.51
CA PHE A 96 3.97 6.84 -14.15
C PHE A 96 3.60 8.06 -13.28
N ILE A 97 3.38 7.85 -11.98
CA ILE A 97 3.08 8.93 -11.03
C ILE A 97 4.26 9.88 -10.90
N LEU A 98 5.49 9.35 -10.77
CA LEU A 98 6.71 10.14 -10.70
C LEU A 98 6.89 11.01 -11.94
N PHE A 99 6.70 10.44 -13.13
CA PHE A 99 6.76 11.18 -14.38
C PHE A 99 5.73 12.32 -14.40
N ARG A 100 4.48 12.02 -14.05
CA ARG A 100 3.41 13.04 -14.05
C ARG A 100 3.68 14.14 -13.02
N LEU A 101 4.22 13.78 -11.87
CA LEU A 101 4.60 14.71 -10.81
C LEU A 101 5.74 15.62 -11.28
N HIS A 102 6.74 15.07 -11.97
CA HIS A 102 7.84 15.82 -12.55
C HIS A 102 7.35 16.89 -13.54
N VAL A 103 6.44 16.51 -14.45
CA VAL A 103 5.83 17.47 -15.40
C VAL A 103 5.09 18.59 -14.66
N LYS A 104 4.26 18.24 -13.66
CA LYS A 104 3.53 19.22 -12.85
C LYS A 104 4.46 20.14 -12.05
N PHE A 105 5.60 19.62 -11.60
CA PHE A 105 6.60 20.40 -10.89
C PHE A 105 7.23 21.46 -11.79
N GLU A 106 7.52 21.12 -13.05
CA GLU A 106 8.11 22.06 -14.00
C GLU A 106 7.10 23.12 -14.47
N GLU A 107 5.82 22.76 -14.61
CA GLU A 107 4.72 23.72 -14.79
C GLU A 107 4.68 24.73 -13.62
N LEU A 108 4.68 24.22 -12.38
CA LEU A 108 4.63 25.05 -11.18
C LEU A 108 5.82 26.00 -11.08
N LYS A 109 7.03 25.54 -11.43
CA LYS A 109 8.24 26.36 -11.45
C LYS A 109 8.14 27.48 -12.48
N ARG A 110 7.57 27.21 -13.66
CA ARG A 110 7.34 28.23 -14.70
C ARG A 110 6.36 29.29 -14.23
N ASP A 111 5.26 28.88 -13.60
CA ASP A 111 4.26 29.81 -13.09
C ASP A 111 4.82 30.66 -11.95
N LEU A 112 5.58 30.05 -11.03
CA LEU A 112 6.29 30.78 -9.98
C LEU A 112 7.25 31.82 -10.57
N THR A 113 8.00 31.44 -11.61
CA THR A 113 8.94 32.36 -12.28
C THR A 113 8.21 33.56 -12.88
N LYS A 114 7.03 33.36 -13.50
CA LYS A 114 6.20 34.46 -14.03
C LYS A 114 5.74 35.39 -12.90
N VAL A 115 5.17 34.84 -11.83
CA VAL A 115 4.68 35.65 -10.69
C VAL A 115 5.79 36.48 -10.06
N VAL A 116 6.99 35.91 -9.89
CA VAL A 116 8.15 36.64 -9.36
C VAL A 116 8.60 37.75 -10.32
N ARG A 117 8.60 37.48 -11.63
CA ARG A 117 8.98 38.47 -12.65
C ARG A 117 8.00 39.64 -12.71
N ASP A 118 6.70 39.36 -12.71
CA ASP A 118 5.67 40.40 -12.76
C ASP A 118 5.78 41.30 -11.52
N LYS A 119 5.95 40.71 -10.33
CA LYS A 119 6.18 41.47 -9.08
C LYS A 119 7.46 42.29 -9.07
N ALA A 120 8.49 41.89 -9.82
CA ALA A 120 9.75 42.63 -9.91
C ALA A 120 9.66 43.81 -10.90
N LEU A 121 8.78 43.71 -11.90
CA LEU A 121 8.55 44.75 -12.93
C LEU A 121 7.47 45.76 -12.52
N ASP A 122 6.53 45.40 -11.66
CA ASP A 122 5.49 46.28 -11.07
C ASP A 122 6.03 47.20 -9.94
N LYS A 123 7.35 47.43 -9.92
CA LYS A 123 8.06 48.32 -8.99
C LYS A 123 8.69 49.47 -9.76
#